data_AF-A0A7Y5LFW7-F1
#
_entry.id   AF-A0A7Y5LFW7-F1
#
_cell.length_a   1.000
_cell.length_b   1.000
_cell.length_c   1.000
_cell.angle_alpha   90.00
_cell.angle_beta   90.00
_cell.angle_gamma   90.00
#
_symmetry.space_group_name_H-M   'P 1'
#
loop_
_entity.id
_entity.type
_entity.pdbx_description
1 polymer ?
#
loop_
_entity_poly.entity_id
_entity_poly.type
_entity_poly.pdbx_seq_one_letter_code
_entity_poly.pdbx_strand_id
1 'polypeptide(L)'
;MIDINAYLGHFAFRQLRHNTAPELLRLMDSRKIRQAAVSSADAIAYRNVQPANEQLAAEVEHHRDRLIPFAVINPTYAGWADDLATCQEKLGMKGLRLYPRWHNYKLTDPACLELVKAATGRGMLITI
;
A
#
# COMPACT_ATOMS: atom_id res chain seq x y z
N MET A 1 13.65 13.37 -7.40
CA MET A 1 12.76 13.43 -6.22
C MET A 1 11.88 12.20 -6.19
N ILE A 2 11.67 11.61 -5.00
CA ILE A 2 10.76 10.48 -4.77
C ILE A 2 9.72 10.94 -3.75
N ASP A 3 8.44 10.72 -4.04
CA ASP A 3 7.35 10.88 -3.08
C ASP A 3 7.12 9.54 -2.36
N ILE A 4 7.02 9.56 -1.04
CA ILE A 4 6.79 8.35 -0.23
C ILE A 4 5.38 8.30 0.36
N ASN A 5 4.48 9.22 -0.01
CA ASN A 5 3.15 9.33 0.59
C ASN A 5 2.07 9.59 -0.48
N ALA A 6 2.00 8.71 -1.47
CA ALA A 6 1.00 8.76 -2.53
C ALA A 6 -0.01 7.60 -2.43
N TYR A 7 -1.20 7.83 -3.00
CA TYR A 7 -2.32 6.89 -2.95
C TYR A 7 -3.01 6.78 -4.30
N LEU A 8 -3.51 5.58 -4.61
CA LEU A 8 -4.42 5.32 -5.72
C LEU A 8 -5.72 4.70 -5.16
N GLY A 9 -6.83 4.83 -5.91
CA GLY A 9 -8.13 4.31 -5.53
C GLY A 9 -9.01 5.28 -4.74
N HIS A 10 -10.06 4.79 -4.10
CA HIS A 10 -11.07 5.60 -3.44
C HIS A 10 -10.89 5.60 -1.93
N PHE A 11 -11.08 6.74 -1.30
CA PHE A 11 -11.02 6.82 0.16
C PHE A 11 -12.42 7.02 0.74
N ALA A 12 -13.08 5.92 1.11
CA ALA A 12 -14.36 5.92 1.80
C ALA A 12 -15.37 6.94 1.20
N PHE A 13 -15.81 7.91 2.00
CA PHE A 13 -16.75 8.97 1.63
C PHE A 13 -16.07 10.27 1.13
N ARG A 14 -14.77 10.23 0.84
CA ARG A 14 -14.02 11.37 0.32
C ARG A 14 -13.65 11.14 -1.15
N GLN A 15 -14.12 12.03 -2.02
CA GLN A 15 -13.69 12.07 -3.41
C GLN A 15 -12.23 12.55 -3.47
N LEU A 16 -11.33 11.65 -3.90
CA LEU A 16 -9.94 11.97 -4.18
C LEU A 16 -9.79 12.49 -5.61
N ARG A 17 -8.76 13.32 -5.82
CA ARG A 17 -8.32 13.77 -7.14
C ARG A 17 -7.02 13.07 -7.47
N HIS A 18 -6.79 12.79 -8.75
CA HIS A 18 -5.57 12.12 -9.23
C HIS A 18 -5.36 10.74 -8.62
N ASN A 19 -6.43 9.96 -8.51
CA ASN A 19 -6.43 8.68 -7.81
C ASN A 19 -6.31 7.46 -8.73
N THR A 20 -6.09 7.68 -10.01
CA THR A 20 -5.68 6.65 -10.98
C THR A 20 -4.20 6.84 -11.35
N ALA A 21 -3.52 5.78 -11.78
CA ALA A 21 -2.12 5.84 -12.17
C ALA A 21 -1.86 6.91 -13.27
N PRO A 22 -2.64 7.00 -14.35
CA PRO A 22 -2.42 8.02 -15.38
C PRO A 22 -2.60 9.46 -14.87
N GLU A 23 -3.53 9.70 -13.95
CA GLU A 23 -3.72 11.03 -13.38
C GLU A 23 -2.62 11.41 -12.39
N LEU A 24 -2.20 10.46 -11.54
CA LEU A 24 -1.10 10.67 -10.61
C LEU A 24 0.20 10.92 -11.37
N LEU A 25 0.48 10.18 -12.43
CA LEU A 25 1.67 10.39 -13.27
C LEU A 25 1.69 11.78 -13.91
N ARG A 26 0.55 12.26 -14.43
CA ARG A 26 0.44 13.63 -14.95
C ARG A 26 0.71 14.69 -13.88
N LEU A 27 0.21 14.48 -12.66
CA LEU A 27 0.51 15.36 -11.53
C LEU A 27 1.99 15.28 -11.15
N MET A 28 2.59 14.09 -11.12
CA MET A 28 4.01 13.91 -10.85
C MET A 28 4.87 14.65 -11.88
N ASP A 29 4.53 14.59 -13.16
CA ASP A 29 5.24 15.31 -14.24
C ASP A 29 5.18 16.82 -14.03
N SER A 30 3.98 17.37 -13.73
CA SER A 30 3.82 18.81 -13.47
C SER A 30 4.59 19.29 -12.24
N ARG A 31 4.96 18.37 -11.33
CA ARG A 31 5.70 18.64 -10.10
C ARG A 31 7.15 18.15 -10.13
N LYS A 32 7.62 17.60 -11.25
CA LYS A 32 8.97 17.03 -11.41
C LYS A 32 9.28 15.91 -10.40
N ILE A 33 8.27 15.12 -10.04
CA ILE A 33 8.41 13.93 -9.18
C ILE A 33 8.73 12.72 -10.08
N ARG A 34 9.86 12.07 -9.79
CA ARG A 34 10.38 10.97 -10.62
C ARG A 34 9.67 9.64 -10.32
N GLN A 35 9.55 9.32 -9.04
CA GLN A 35 8.90 8.10 -8.55
C GLN A 35 8.01 8.40 -7.36
N ALA A 36 7.02 7.56 -7.12
CA ALA A 36 6.16 7.60 -5.95
C ALA A 36 5.98 6.20 -5.35
N ALA A 37 6.12 6.07 -4.03
CA ALA A 37 5.61 4.92 -3.30
C ALA A 37 4.10 5.08 -3.14
N VAL A 38 3.34 4.16 -3.71
CA VAL A 38 1.87 4.21 -3.76
C VAL A 38 1.26 3.08 -2.95
N SER A 39 0.18 3.37 -2.25
CA SER A 39 -0.63 2.38 -1.54
C SER A 39 -2.11 2.58 -1.86
N SER A 40 -2.93 1.57 -1.62
CA SER A 40 -4.36 1.65 -1.92
C SER A 40 -5.07 2.51 -0.88
N ALA A 41 -5.78 3.55 -1.35
CA ALA A 41 -6.69 4.35 -0.55
C ALA A 41 -7.90 3.54 -0.08
N ASP A 42 -8.37 2.58 -0.90
CA ASP A 42 -9.49 1.69 -0.57
C ASP A 42 -9.15 0.82 0.64
N ALA A 43 -7.93 0.28 0.66
CA ALA A 43 -7.45 -0.59 1.74
C ALA A 43 -7.47 0.08 3.13
N ILE A 44 -7.46 1.41 3.20
CA ILE A 44 -7.58 2.15 4.46
C ILE A 44 -8.92 1.82 5.14
N ALA A 45 -10.01 1.75 4.38
CA ALA A 45 -11.35 1.55 4.91
C ALA A 45 -11.79 0.08 4.91
N TYR A 46 -11.02 -0.82 4.29
CA TYR A 46 -11.40 -2.22 4.14
C TYR A 46 -11.00 -3.03 5.37
N ARG A 47 -11.90 -3.95 5.78
CA ARG A 47 -11.56 -4.96 6.79
C ARG A 47 -10.66 -6.04 6.22
N ASN A 48 -11.02 -6.57 5.04
CA ASN A 48 -10.18 -7.42 4.21
C ASN A 48 -9.50 -6.55 3.15
N VAL A 49 -8.20 -6.31 3.33
CA VAL A 49 -7.43 -5.36 2.51
C VAL A 49 -6.87 -5.97 1.22
N GLN A 50 -6.83 -7.30 1.10
CA GLN A 50 -6.15 -7.98 0.00
C GLN A 50 -6.73 -7.66 -1.40
N PRO A 51 -8.06 -7.60 -1.62
CA PRO A 51 -8.60 -7.21 -2.92
C PRO A 51 -8.14 -5.81 -3.37
N ALA A 52 -7.95 -4.88 -2.42
CA ALA A 52 -7.48 -3.54 -2.71
C ALA A 52 -5.96 -3.52 -3.05
N ASN A 53 -5.17 -4.43 -2.49
CA ASN A 53 -3.79 -4.64 -2.91
C ASN A 53 -3.70 -5.21 -4.33
N GLU A 54 -4.56 -6.17 -4.67
CA GLU A 54 -4.61 -6.76 -6.01
C GLU A 54 -5.01 -5.74 -7.08
N GLN A 55 -6.01 -4.91 -6.78
CA GLN A 55 -6.40 -3.80 -7.64
C GLN A 55 -5.26 -2.79 -7.83
N LEU A 56 -4.56 -2.42 -6.74
CA LEU A 56 -3.40 -1.54 -6.84
C LEU A 56 -2.30 -2.16 -7.71
N ALA A 57 -2.00 -3.45 -7.52
CA ALA A 57 -0.97 -4.14 -8.29
C ALA A 57 -1.30 -4.15 -9.79
N ALA A 58 -2.56 -4.38 -10.15
CA ALA A 58 -3.02 -4.30 -11.53
C ALA A 58 -2.92 -2.87 -12.09
N GLU A 59 -3.36 -1.87 -11.33
CA GLU A 59 -3.34 -0.45 -11.73
C GLU A 59 -1.92 0.06 -12.02
N VAL A 60 -0.90 -0.43 -11.29
CA VAL A 60 0.49 0.03 -11.45
C VAL A 60 1.33 -0.84 -12.38
N GLU A 61 0.80 -1.93 -12.93
CA GLU A 61 1.59 -2.98 -13.61
C GLU A 61 2.48 -2.42 -14.74
N HIS A 62 1.92 -1.52 -15.56
CA HIS A 62 2.64 -0.88 -16.67
C HIS A 62 3.42 0.38 -16.29
N HIS A 63 3.50 0.69 -14.99
CA HIS A 63 4.06 1.93 -14.46
C HIS A 63 5.05 1.70 -13.31
N ARG A 64 5.55 0.46 -13.14
CA ARG A 64 6.41 0.08 -12.00
C ARG A 64 7.79 0.76 -11.98
N ASP A 65 8.20 1.37 -13.09
CA ASP A 65 9.39 2.23 -13.15
C ASP A 65 9.20 3.54 -12.37
N ARG A 66 7.95 4.01 -12.25
CA ARG A 66 7.59 5.27 -11.56
C ARG A 66 6.75 5.08 -10.31
N LEU A 67 5.89 4.06 -10.26
CA LEU A 67 4.97 3.79 -9.17
C LEU A 67 5.38 2.52 -8.45
N ILE A 68 5.82 2.66 -7.20
CA ILE A 68 6.35 1.58 -6.38
C ILE A 68 5.24 1.14 -5.41
N PRO A 69 4.60 -0.03 -5.61
CA PRO A 69 3.46 -0.41 -4.80
C PRO A 69 3.88 -0.87 -3.40
N PHE A 70 3.18 -0.36 -2.41
CA PHE A 70 3.27 -0.71 -1.01
C PHE A 70 1.98 -1.41 -0.60
N ALA A 71 2.11 -2.61 -0.05
CA ALA A 71 1.01 -3.40 0.47
C ALA A 71 0.40 -2.70 1.68
N VAL A 72 -0.91 -2.81 1.82
CA VAL A 72 -1.60 -2.52 3.07
C VAL A 72 -2.01 -3.85 3.68
N ILE A 73 -1.58 -4.13 4.90
CA ILE A 73 -1.90 -5.39 5.59
C ILE A 73 -2.55 -5.05 6.93
N ASN A 74 -3.70 -5.68 7.19
CA ASN A 74 -4.36 -5.62 8.47
C ASN A 74 -3.90 -6.82 9.33
N PRO A 75 -3.06 -6.64 10.36
CA PRO A 75 -2.55 -7.74 11.19
C PRO A 75 -3.62 -8.43 12.04
N THR A 76 -4.81 -7.84 12.15
CA THR A 76 -5.96 -8.44 12.87
C THR A 76 -6.80 -9.35 11.98
N TYR A 77 -6.56 -9.36 10.67
CA TYR A 77 -7.29 -10.20 9.72
C TYR A 77 -6.71 -11.61 9.68
N ALA A 78 -7.58 -12.63 9.68
CA ALA A 78 -7.14 -14.01 9.53
C ALA A 78 -6.52 -14.20 8.14
N GLY A 79 -5.32 -14.77 8.07
CA GLY A 79 -4.61 -14.96 6.80
C GLY A 79 -3.68 -13.81 6.40
N TRP A 80 -3.47 -12.79 7.26
CA TRP A 80 -2.58 -11.66 6.94
C TRP A 80 -1.16 -12.08 6.50
N ALA A 81 -0.66 -13.22 6.99
CA ALA A 81 0.66 -13.73 6.63
C ALA A 81 0.72 -14.22 5.18
N ASP A 82 -0.35 -14.85 4.70
CA ASP A 82 -0.50 -15.30 3.31
C ASP A 82 -0.73 -14.11 2.37
N ASP A 83 -1.48 -13.10 2.83
CA ASP A 83 -1.67 -11.84 2.10
C ASP A 83 -0.34 -11.11 1.94
N LEU A 84 0.46 -11.03 3.01
CA LEU A 84 1.80 -10.43 2.98
C LEU A 84 2.72 -11.19 2.01
N ALA A 85 2.72 -12.53 2.07
CA ALA A 85 3.50 -13.36 1.16
C ALA A 85 3.07 -13.13 -0.30
N THR A 86 1.77 -13.13 -0.56
CA THR A 86 1.20 -12.87 -1.90
C THR A 86 1.58 -11.48 -2.40
N CYS A 87 1.46 -10.45 -1.56
CA CYS A 87 1.82 -9.08 -1.94
C CYS A 87 3.29 -8.95 -2.33
N GLN A 88 4.21 -9.58 -1.59
CA GLN A 88 5.64 -9.49 -1.86
C GLN A 88 6.07 -10.38 -3.02
N GLU A 89 5.67 -11.65 -3.02
CA GLU A 89 6.17 -12.69 -3.93
C GLU A 89 5.47 -12.65 -5.29
N LYS A 90 4.14 -12.43 -5.30
CA LYS A 90 3.32 -12.51 -6.52
C LYS A 90 2.99 -11.13 -7.09
N LEU A 91 2.67 -10.16 -6.24
CA LEU A 91 2.31 -8.81 -6.67
C LEU A 91 3.51 -7.85 -6.76
N GLY A 92 4.70 -8.30 -6.34
CA GLY A 92 5.95 -7.56 -6.44
C GLY A 92 5.99 -6.27 -5.60
N MET A 93 5.16 -6.16 -4.57
CA MET A 93 5.10 -4.99 -3.69
C MET A 93 6.39 -4.85 -2.88
N LYS A 94 6.91 -3.63 -2.81
CA LYS A 94 8.24 -3.33 -2.25
C LYS A 94 8.22 -2.80 -0.83
N GLY A 95 7.05 -2.45 -0.33
CA GLY A 95 6.89 -1.94 1.02
C GLY A 95 5.54 -2.31 1.62
N LEU A 96 5.40 -1.99 2.89
CA LEU A 96 4.22 -2.16 3.72
C LEU A 96 3.82 -0.79 4.27
N ARG A 97 2.53 -0.47 4.19
CA ARG A 97 1.92 0.68 4.84
C ARG A 97 0.91 0.24 5.89
N LEU A 98 1.04 0.80 7.09
CA LEU A 98 0.24 0.46 8.26
C LEU A 98 -0.83 1.52 8.50
N TYR A 99 -2.02 1.09 8.96
CA TYR A 99 -3.08 2.01 9.40
C TYR A 99 -3.68 1.61 10.75
N PRO A 100 -2.93 1.75 11.86
CA PRO A 100 -3.34 1.23 13.17
C PRO A 100 -4.73 1.70 13.61
N ARG A 101 -5.05 2.98 13.42
CA ARG A 101 -6.36 3.55 13.83
C ARG A 101 -7.52 3.05 12.97
N TRP A 102 -7.31 2.86 11.66
CA TRP A 102 -8.37 2.39 10.75
C TRP A 102 -8.62 0.89 10.88
N HIS A 103 -7.57 0.13 11.10
CA HIS A 103 -7.62 -1.33 11.23
C HIS A 103 -7.71 -1.80 12.68
N ASN A 104 -7.93 -0.87 13.61
CA ASN A 104 -8.21 -1.11 15.03
C ASN A 104 -7.15 -1.95 15.78
N TYR A 105 -5.89 -1.57 15.64
CA TYR A 105 -4.77 -2.13 16.41
C TYR A 105 -3.80 -1.01 16.86
N LYS A 106 -2.92 -1.31 17.82
CA LYS A 106 -1.81 -0.44 18.23
C LYS A 106 -0.50 -0.95 17.65
N LEU A 107 0.44 -0.04 17.42
CA LEU A 107 1.79 -0.40 16.96
C LEU A 107 2.53 -1.34 17.91
N THR A 108 2.19 -1.28 19.20
CA THR A 108 2.77 -2.13 20.24
C THR A 108 2.06 -3.46 20.40
N ASP A 109 0.96 -3.71 19.68
CA ASP A 109 0.25 -4.97 19.81
C ASP A 109 1.08 -6.11 19.18
N PRO A 110 1.09 -7.32 19.78
CA PRO A 110 1.88 -8.44 19.28
C PRO A 110 1.65 -8.74 17.80
N ALA A 111 0.41 -8.67 17.32
CA ALA A 111 0.08 -8.91 15.92
C ALA A 111 0.75 -7.90 14.97
N CYS A 112 0.82 -6.62 15.36
CA CYS A 112 1.52 -5.62 14.56
C CYS A 112 3.03 -5.85 14.55
N LEU A 113 3.61 -6.23 15.69
CA LEU A 113 5.04 -6.51 15.80
C LEU A 113 5.44 -7.75 14.97
N GLU A 114 4.62 -8.80 14.97
CA GLU A 114 4.82 -9.98 14.12
C GLU A 114 4.70 -9.63 12.63
N LEU A 115 3.74 -8.80 12.23
CA LEU A 115 3.64 -8.29 10.86
C LEU A 115 4.90 -7.49 10.45
N VAL A 116 5.35 -6.57 11.31
CA VAL A 116 6.58 -5.78 11.06
C VAL A 116 7.80 -6.68 10.92
N LYS A 117 7.94 -7.68 11.79
CA LYS A 117 9.03 -8.66 11.74
C LYS A 117 8.98 -9.50 10.47
N ALA A 118 7.79 -9.98 10.08
CA ALA A 118 7.60 -10.73 8.84
C ALA A 118 7.92 -9.89 7.60
N ALA A 119 7.48 -8.63 7.56
CA ALA A 119 7.72 -7.73 6.44
C ALA A 119 9.21 -7.34 6.31
N THR A 120 9.87 -7.01 7.43
CA THR A 120 11.31 -6.70 7.43
C THR A 120 12.16 -7.93 7.10
N GLY A 121 11.78 -9.13 7.56
CA GLY A 121 12.41 -10.39 7.17
C GLY A 121 12.33 -10.68 5.66
N ARG A 122 11.35 -10.08 4.97
CA ARG A 122 11.17 -10.13 3.51
C ARG A 122 11.82 -8.96 2.77
N GLY A 123 12.54 -8.08 3.48
CA GLY A 123 13.19 -6.89 2.92
C GLY A 123 12.23 -5.77 2.53
N MET A 124 10.98 -5.77 3.03
CA MET A 124 10.00 -4.73 2.72
C MET A 124 10.25 -3.47 3.57
N LEU A 125 10.16 -2.30 2.92
CA LEU A 125 10.17 -1.01 3.62
C LEU A 125 8.86 -0.79 4.39
N ILE A 126 8.90 -0.10 5.52
CA ILE A 126 7.71 0.12 6.35
C ILE A 126 7.38 1.61 6.43
N THR A 127 6.11 1.93 6.25
CA THR A 127 5.53 3.27 6.40
C THR A 127 4.26 3.20 7.27
N ILE A 128 3.90 4.30 7.92
CA ILE A 128 2.74 4.45 8.80
C ILE A 128 2.00 5.74 8.47
#